data_AF-A0A2S6A8P1-F1
#
_entry.id   AF-A0A2S6A8P1-F1
#
_cell.length_a   1.000
_cell.length_b   1.000
_cell.length_c   1.000
_cell.angle_alpha   90.00
_cell.angle_beta   90.00
_cell.angle_gamma   90.00
#
_symmetry.space_group_name_H-M   'P 1'
#
loop_
_entity.id
_entity.type
_entity.pdbx_description
1 polymer ?
#
loop_
_entity_poly.entity_id
_entity_poly.type
_entity_poly.pdbx_seq_one_letter_code
_entity_poly.pdbx_strand_id
1 'polypeptide(L)'
;ITSDPDHVIAELLRIRLGHSDILSGRPLGQPSQLSPIRAAAPFEMTRFPLGYGLVHADAHEENMVPADSGWVLIDWDNACYGPRELDLVGTLPDHFHTPHTHRAEFVRSYDYDLLEWSSWRLLRDITEYHSLGSYIRIAADEPRAEHELRRRVESLRKGDRDVVWQSVS
;
A
#
# COMPACT_ATOMS: atom_id res chain seq x y z
N ILE A 1 -18.29 -11.82 5.47
CA ILE A 1 -16.97 -11.20 5.27
C ILE A 1 -16.61 -10.60 6.63
N THR A 2 -15.57 -11.13 7.26
CA THR A 2 -15.30 -10.95 8.69
C THR A 2 -14.61 -9.62 8.96
N SER A 3 -15.00 -8.93 10.03
CA SER A 3 -14.41 -7.66 10.51
C SER A 3 -13.11 -7.89 11.30
N ASP A 4 -12.37 -8.94 10.96
CA ASP A 4 -11.20 -9.40 11.69
C ASP A 4 -9.94 -8.66 11.16
N PRO A 5 -9.26 -7.85 11.97
CA PRO A 5 -8.11 -7.04 11.56
C PRO A 5 -6.89 -7.88 11.17
N ASP A 6 -6.70 -9.05 11.79
CA ASP A 6 -5.70 -10.02 11.35
C ASP A 6 -6.05 -10.54 9.94
N HIS A 7 -7.33 -10.62 9.60
CA HIS A 7 -7.78 -10.97 8.26
C HIS A 7 -7.54 -9.85 7.25
N VAL A 8 -7.67 -8.56 7.60
CA VAL A 8 -7.41 -7.43 6.68
C VAL A 8 -5.92 -7.27 6.40
N ILE A 9 -5.06 -7.34 7.44
CA ILE A 9 -3.61 -7.27 7.24
C ILE A 9 -3.09 -8.55 6.61
N ALA A 10 -3.61 -9.72 7.00
CA ALA A 10 -3.30 -10.96 6.29
C ALA A 10 -3.91 -10.99 4.89
N GLU A 11 -5.02 -10.32 4.58
CA GLU A 11 -5.54 -10.16 3.21
C GLU A 11 -4.60 -9.27 2.42
N LEU A 12 -4.29 -8.07 2.90
CA LEU A 12 -3.32 -7.17 2.25
C LEU A 12 -2.00 -7.88 1.96
N LEU A 13 -1.55 -8.77 2.84
CA LEU A 13 -0.36 -9.59 2.62
C LEU A 13 -0.62 -10.86 1.78
N ARG A 14 -1.76 -11.56 1.90
CA ARG A 14 -2.10 -12.82 1.19
C ARG A 14 -2.54 -12.57 -0.24
N ILE A 15 -3.37 -11.56 -0.48
CA ILE A 15 -3.96 -11.19 -1.77
C ILE A 15 -2.86 -11.01 -2.83
N ARG A 16 -1.63 -10.67 -2.43
CA ARG A 16 -0.48 -10.61 -3.35
C ARG A 16 0.64 -11.63 -3.08
N LEU A 17 0.71 -12.35 -1.95
CA LEU A 17 1.69 -13.43 -1.73
C LEU A 17 1.22 -14.82 -2.20
N GLY A 18 0.03 -14.94 -2.81
CA GLY A 18 -0.42 -16.16 -3.45
C GLY A 18 0.54 -16.63 -4.54
N HIS A 19 1.32 -17.68 -4.23
CA HIS A 19 2.27 -18.43 -5.08
C HIS A 19 3.78 -18.14 -4.95
N SER A 20 4.33 -17.89 -3.76
CA SER A 20 5.78 -18.06 -3.59
C SER A 20 6.20 -18.44 -2.17
N ASP A 21 6.65 -19.70 -2.01
CA ASP A 21 7.43 -20.21 -0.86
C ASP A 21 8.85 -19.59 -0.81
N ILE A 22 8.97 -18.26 -0.84
CA ILE A 22 10.27 -17.55 -0.88
C ILE A 22 10.81 -17.23 0.52
N LEU A 23 10.01 -17.40 1.59
CA LEU A 23 10.49 -17.20 2.98
C LEU A 23 10.99 -18.49 3.66
N SER A 24 11.56 -19.44 2.90
CA SER A 24 12.25 -20.62 3.45
C SER A 24 13.74 -20.38 3.76
N GLY A 25 14.24 -19.16 3.57
CA GLY A 25 15.60 -18.75 3.96
C GLY A 25 15.68 -18.29 5.42
N ARG A 26 16.76 -18.70 6.12
CA ARG A 26 17.17 -18.35 7.50
C ARG A 26 16.67 -16.98 8.03
N PRO A 27 16.37 -16.86 9.33
CA PRO A 27 15.90 -15.61 9.93
C PRO A 27 16.92 -14.48 9.69
N LEU A 28 16.46 -13.43 9.01
CA LEU A 28 17.21 -12.21 8.72
C LEU A 28 17.48 -11.46 10.03
N GLY A 29 18.54 -11.82 10.74
CA GLY A 29 19.11 -11.03 11.83
C GLY A 29 18.18 -10.77 13.02
N GLN A 30 18.68 -10.03 14.02
CA GLN A 30 17.86 -9.57 15.14
C GLN A 30 16.71 -8.69 14.61
N PRO A 31 15.50 -8.75 15.22
CA PRO A 31 14.33 -8.04 14.74
C PRO A 31 14.49 -6.52 14.89
N SER A 32 15.03 -5.87 13.86
CA SER A 32 14.98 -4.42 13.69
C SER A 32 13.54 -4.04 13.31
N GLN A 33 12.84 -3.32 14.19
CA GLN A 33 11.64 -2.47 14.04
C GLN A 33 10.57 -2.67 12.93
N LEU A 34 10.65 -3.67 12.04
CA LEU A 34 10.13 -3.67 10.68
C LEU A 34 9.49 -5.05 10.37
N SER A 35 8.37 -5.39 11.01
CA SER A 35 7.60 -6.59 10.66
C SER A 35 6.12 -6.25 10.50
N PRO A 36 5.40 -6.85 9.52
CA PRO A 36 3.96 -6.66 9.36
C PRO A 36 3.15 -7.01 10.62
N ILE A 37 3.68 -7.97 11.41
CA ILE A 37 3.16 -8.36 12.73
C ILE A 37 3.13 -7.17 13.71
N ARG A 38 4.04 -6.18 13.58
CA ARG A 38 4.05 -4.97 14.42
C ARG A 38 3.05 -3.90 13.96
N ALA A 39 2.57 -3.93 12.72
CA ALA A 39 1.55 -3.00 12.25
C ALA A 39 0.12 -3.41 12.69
N ALA A 40 -0.08 -4.69 13.04
CA ALA A 40 -1.38 -5.23 13.45
C ALA A 40 -1.97 -4.56 14.69
N ALA A 41 -1.27 -4.59 15.83
CA ALA A 41 -1.79 -4.00 17.06
C ALA A 41 -2.06 -2.47 16.96
N PRO A 42 -1.18 -1.65 16.35
CA PRO A 42 -1.50 -0.25 16.07
C PRO A 42 -2.74 -0.06 15.17
N PHE A 43 -2.93 -0.92 14.18
CA PHE A 43 -4.09 -0.87 13.28
C PHE A 43 -5.41 -1.17 14.00
N GLU A 44 -5.43 -2.16 14.87
CA GLU A 44 -6.61 -2.49 15.69
C GLU A 44 -7.05 -1.35 16.60
N MET A 45 -6.08 -0.66 17.20
CA MET A 45 -6.34 0.43 18.12
C MET A 45 -6.60 1.77 17.41
N THR A 46 -6.42 1.80 16.09
CA THR A 46 -6.54 3.01 15.30
C THR A 46 -8.01 3.30 15.01
N ARG A 47 -8.43 4.53 15.34
CA ARG A 47 -9.72 5.06 14.88
C ARG A 47 -9.56 5.57 13.45
N PHE A 48 -10.32 4.98 12.54
CA PHE A 48 -10.46 5.39 11.14
C PHE A 48 -11.63 6.38 10.98
N PRO A 49 -11.39 7.68 10.74
CA PRO A 49 -12.44 8.70 10.64
C PRO A 49 -13.49 8.44 9.56
N LEU A 50 -13.09 7.86 8.42
CA LEU A 50 -14.01 7.48 7.36
C LEU A 50 -14.76 6.18 7.69
N GLY A 51 -14.38 5.47 8.75
CA GLY A 51 -14.99 4.20 9.13
C GLY A 51 -14.76 3.09 8.11
N TYR A 52 -15.48 1.98 8.31
CA TYR A 52 -15.32 0.76 7.52
C TYR A 52 -16.37 0.66 6.41
N GLY A 53 -15.95 0.19 5.24
CA GLY A 53 -16.78 0.05 4.05
C GLY A 53 -16.13 -0.82 2.98
N LEU A 54 -16.70 -0.81 1.77
CA LEU A 54 -16.05 -1.40 0.60
C LEU A 54 -14.79 -0.57 0.27
N VAL A 55 -13.68 -1.27 0.08
CA VAL A 55 -12.37 -0.73 -0.25
C VAL A 55 -11.86 -1.48 -1.47
N HIS A 56 -11.30 -0.76 -2.45
CA HIS A 56 -10.68 -1.37 -3.63
C HIS A 56 -9.34 -2.04 -3.29
N ALA A 57 -8.58 -1.43 -2.38
CA ALA A 57 -7.28 -1.85 -1.88
C ALA A 57 -6.15 -1.87 -2.91
N ASP A 58 -6.43 -1.39 -4.12
CA ASP A 58 -5.46 -1.19 -5.22
C ASP A 58 -5.90 -0.01 -6.11
N ALA A 59 -6.46 1.04 -5.49
CA ALA A 59 -6.97 2.20 -6.22
C ALA A 59 -5.80 3.09 -6.69
N HIS A 60 -5.47 3.00 -7.98
CA HIS A 60 -4.48 3.85 -8.64
C HIS A 60 -4.89 4.18 -10.08
N GLU A 61 -4.22 5.15 -10.70
CA GLU A 61 -4.59 5.70 -12.01
C GLU A 61 -4.69 4.62 -13.11
N GLU A 62 -3.83 3.59 -13.10
CA GLU A 62 -3.87 2.50 -14.09
C GLU A 62 -5.15 1.62 -13.98
N ASN A 63 -5.82 1.64 -12.83
CA ASN A 63 -7.10 0.95 -12.61
C ASN A 63 -8.31 1.85 -12.92
N MET A 64 -8.08 3.07 -13.41
CA MET A 64 -9.14 3.99 -13.85
C MET A 64 -9.26 3.96 -15.38
N VAL A 65 -10.45 3.59 -15.87
CA VAL A 65 -10.73 3.53 -17.31
C VAL A 65 -11.76 4.61 -17.67
N PRO A 66 -11.54 5.39 -18.75
CA PRO A 66 -12.53 6.36 -19.20
C PRO A 66 -13.75 5.64 -19.79
N ALA A 67 -14.94 6.16 -19.47
CA ALA A 67 -16.23 5.68 -19.93
C ALA A 67 -17.12 6.87 -20.30
N ASP A 68 -18.23 6.62 -21.00
CA ASP A 68 -19.15 7.67 -21.47
C ASP A 68 -19.71 8.54 -20.32
N SER A 69 -19.82 7.97 -19.11
CA SER A 69 -20.31 8.67 -17.91
C SER A 69 -19.19 9.21 -17.00
N GLY A 70 -17.92 9.18 -17.43
CA GLY A 70 -16.78 9.64 -16.64
C GLY A 70 -15.71 8.56 -16.51
N TRP A 71 -15.39 8.16 -15.29
CA TRP A 71 -14.37 7.15 -15.01
C TRP A 71 -14.99 5.94 -14.32
N VAL A 72 -14.54 4.75 -14.67
CA VAL A 72 -14.87 3.50 -13.98
C VAL A 72 -13.59 2.91 -13.38
N LEU A 73 -13.72 2.34 -12.19
CA LEU A 73 -12.65 1.63 -11.51
C LEU A 73 -12.72 0.15 -11.88
N ILE A 74 -11.60 -0.42 -12.30
CA ILE A 74 -11.44 -1.84 -12.68
C ILE A 74 -10.49 -2.55 -11.71
N ASP A 75 -10.36 -3.87 -11.86
CA ASP A 75 -9.46 -4.72 -11.04
C ASP A 75 -9.85 -4.82 -9.55
N TRP A 76 -11.06 -5.32 -9.31
CA TRP A 76 -11.63 -5.51 -7.97
C TRP A 76 -11.14 -6.79 -7.26
N ASP A 77 -10.09 -7.47 -7.76
CA ASP A 77 -9.61 -8.73 -7.19
C ASP A 77 -9.06 -8.58 -5.76
N ASN A 78 -8.64 -7.36 -5.40
CA ASN A 78 -8.12 -7.02 -4.08
C ASN A 78 -9.18 -6.41 -3.15
N ALA A 79 -10.41 -6.25 -3.63
CA ALA A 79 -11.44 -5.52 -2.91
C ALA A 79 -11.86 -6.24 -1.63
N CYS A 80 -12.00 -5.47 -0.56
CA CYS A 80 -12.30 -5.99 0.77
C CYS A 80 -13.28 -5.09 1.54
N TYR A 81 -13.69 -5.56 2.72
CA TYR A 81 -14.38 -4.72 3.69
C TYR A 81 -13.38 -4.22 4.73
N GLY A 82 -13.07 -2.93 4.71
CA GLY A 82 -11.97 -2.35 5.48
C GLY A 82 -12.11 -0.84 5.72
N PRO A 83 -11.12 -0.21 6.37
CA PRO A 83 -11.12 1.23 6.56
C PRO A 83 -10.94 1.96 5.23
N ARG A 84 -11.84 2.91 4.94
CA ARG A 84 -11.91 3.59 3.62
C ARG A 84 -10.69 4.45 3.30
N GLU A 85 -9.90 4.82 4.30
CA GLU A 85 -8.62 5.51 4.16
C GLU A 85 -7.59 4.71 3.34
N LEU A 86 -7.74 3.38 3.25
CA LEU A 86 -6.86 2.53 2.46
C LEU A 86 -6.85 2.89 0.97
N ASP A 87 -7.98 3.32 0.40
CA ASP A 87 -8.05 3.74 -1.01
C ASP A 87 -7.46 5.13 -1.25
N LEU A 88 -7.08 5.86 -0.19
CA LEU A 88 -6.52 7.21 -0.29
C LEU A 88 -4.99 7.22 -0.19
N VAL A 89 -4.35 6.08 0.00
CA VAL A 89 -2.88 5.99 0.20
C VAL A 89 -2.08 6.43 -1.04
N GLY A 90 -2.68 6.41 -2.24
CA GLY A 90 -2.06 6.98 -3.44
C GLY A 90 -1.85 8.50 -3.37
N THR A 91 -2.51 9.19 -2.44
CA THR A 91 -2.32 10.64 -2.20
C THR A 91 -1.11 10.99 -1.35
N LEU A 92 -0.39 9.98 -0.83
CA LEU A 92 0.76 10.19 0.04
C LEU A 92 1.95 10.80 -0.73
N PRO A 93 2.65 11.78 -0.14
CA PRO A 93 3.68 12.55 -0.84
C PRO A 93 5.06 11.88 -0.88
N ASP A 94 5.26 10.77 -0.15
CA ASP A 94 6.56 10.10 0.07
C ASP A 94 7.02 9.39 -1.24
N HIS A 95 7.33 8.09 -1.19
CA HIS A 95 7.87 7.33 -2.31
C HIS A 95 7.05 7.37 -3.62
N PHE A 96 5.79 7.78 -3.55
CA PHE A 96 4.81 7.75 -4.64
C PHE A 96 4.73 9.06 -5.45
N HIS A 97 5.29 10.17 -4.95
CA HIS A 97 5.47 11.45 -5.66
C HIS A 97 4.30 11.94 -6.52
N THR A 98 3.06 11.75 -6.07
CA THR A 98 1.89 12.39 -6.67
C THR A 98 2.09 13.91 -6.67
N PRO A 99 2.01 14.61 -7.82
CA PRO A 99 2.16 16.07 -7.88
C PRO A 99 1.23 16.75 -6.87
N HIS A 100 1.75 17.73 -6.12
CA HIS A 100 1.00 18.44 -5.08
C HIS A 100 -0.33 19.02 -5.62
N THR A 101 -0.35 19.43 -6.89
CA THR A 101 -1.55 19.91 -7.57
C THR A 101 -2.61 18.82 -7.70
N HIS A 102 -2.26 17.62 -8.20
CA HIS A 102 -3.19 16.50 -8.31
C HIS A 102 -3.72 16.08 -6.94
N ARG A 103 -2.85 16.03 -5.93
CA ARG A 103 -3.25 15.75 -4.55
C ARG A 103 -4.26 16.78 -4.03
N ALA A 104 -3.99 18.08 -4.23
CA ALA A 104 -4.88 19.14 -3.76
C ALA A 104 -6.26 19.07 -4.44
N GLU A 105 -6.31 18.73 -5.73
CA GLU A 105 -7.57 18.53 -6.44
C GLU A 105 -8.33 17.29 -5.95
N PHE A 106 -7.61 16.20 -5.69
CA PHE A 106 -8.19 14.99 -5.11
C PHE A 106 -8.78 15.27 -3.72
N VAL A 107 -8.03 15.89 -2.81
CA VAL A 107 -8.49 16.24 -1.45
C VAL A 107 -9.73 17.11 -1.51
N ARG A 108 -9.75 18.12 -2.40
CA ARG A 108 -10.92 19.00 -2.59
C ARG A 108 -12.15 18.24 -3.09
N SER A 109 -11.97 17.23 -3.94
CA SER A 109 -13.07 16.48 -4.55
C SER A 109 -13.58 15.37 -3.62
N TYR A 110 -12.68 14.75 -2.87
CA TYR A 110 -12.98 13.68 -1.91
C TYR A 110 -13.48 14.24 -0.57
N ASP A 111 -13.23 15.52 -0.27
CA ASP A 111 -13.58 16.20 0.99
C ASP A 111 -12.94 15.56 2.24
N TYR A 112 -11.74 15.01 2.07
CA TYR A 112 -10.94 14.45 3.17
C TYR A 112 -9.46 14.49 2.81
N ASP A 113 -8.65 15.07 3.69
CA ASP A 113 -7.20 15.01 3.59
C ASP A 113 -6.65 13.90 4.51
N LEU A 114 -6.10 12.85 3.91
CA LEU A 114 -5.46 11.75 4.64
C LEU A 114 -4.32 12.24 5.56
N LEU A 115 -3.57 13.27 5.18
CA LEU A 115 -2.44 13.78 5.97
C LEU A 115 -2.87 14.58 7.21
N GLU A 116 -4.11 15.04 7.28
CA GLU A 116 -4.65 15.69 8.49
C GLU A 116 -4.93 14.68 9.61
N TRP A 117 -5.09 13.40 9.26
CA TRP A 117 -5.34 12.34 10.23
C TRP A 117 -4.05 11.84 10.88
N SER A 118 -3.95 11.95 12.21
CA SER A 118 -2.71 11.68 12.97
C SER A 118 -2.06 10.31 12.71
N SER A 119 -2.86 9.31 12.33
CA SER A 119 -2.39 7.92 12.14
C SER A 119 -2.10 7.55 10.68
N TRP A 120 -2.11 8.51 9.74
CA TRP A 120 -1.87 8.22 8.31
C TRP A 120 -0.56 7.49 8.04
N ARG A 121 0.46 7.72 8.87
CA ARG A 121 1.77 7.06 8.77
C ARG A 121 1.69 5.54 8.93
N LEU A 122 0.69 5.05 9.67
CA LEU A 122 0.43 3.62 9.76
C LEU A 122 0.06 3.04 8.39
N LEU A 123 -0.84 3.71 7.66
CA LEU A 123 -1.24 3.26 6.33
C LEU A 123 -0.10 3.41 5.33
N ARG A 124 0.68 4.49 5.40
CA ARG A 124 1.91 4.62 4.62
C ARG A 124 2.81 3.41 4.81
N ASP A 125 3.15 3.09 6.06
CA ASP A 125 4.08 2.01 6.36
C ASP A 125 3.54 0.69 5.81
N ILE A 126 2.23 0.40 5.99
CA ILE A 126 1.58 -0.80 5.42
C ILE A 126 1.69 -0.82 3.89
N THR A 127 1.34 0.27 3.20
CA THR A 127 1.36 0.36 1.74
C THR A 127 2.76 0.22 1.17
N GLU A 128 3.77 0.78 1.83
CA GLU A 128 5.16 0.64 1.44
C GLU A 128 5.63 -0.81 1.46
N TYR A 129 5.31 -1.55 2.55
CA TYR A 129 5.61 -2.98 2.62
C TYR A 129 4.81 -3.79 1.60
N HIS A 130 3.51 -3.47 1.46
CA HIS A 130 2.65 -4.11 0.48
C HIS A 130 3.23 -3.98 -0.94
N SER A 131 3.73 -2.79 -1.29
CA SER A 131 4.31 -2.51 -2.61
C SER A 131 5.53 -3.36 -2.95
N LEU A 132 6.26 -3.90 -1.95
CA LEU A 132 7.39 -4.79 -2.20
C LEU A 132 6.94 -6.13 -2.78
N GLY A 133 5.73 -6.59 -2.42
CA GLY A 133 5.23 -7.92 -2.76
C GLY A 133 5.13 -8.14 -4.27
N SER A 134 4.67 -7.15 -5.04
CA SER A 134 4.60 -7.25 -6.51
C SER A 134 5.99 -7.38 -7.14
N TYR A 135 6.96 -6.61 -6.65
CA TYR A 135 8.34 -6.63 -7.15
C TYR A 135 9.07 -7.92 -6.78
N ILE A 136 8.84 -8.49 -5.60
CA ILE A 136 9.41 -9.78 -5.20
C ILE A 136 9.03 -10.89 -6.20
N ARG A 137 7.79 -10.89 -6.69
CA ARG A 137 7.32 -11.94 -7.62
C ARG A 137 7.99 -11.87 -8.99
N ILE A 138 8.22 -10.68 -9.52
CA ILE A 138 8.74 -10.49 -10.88
C ILE A 138 10.26 -10.29 -10.94
N ALA A 139 10.91 -9.97 -9.81
CA ALA A 139 12.35 -9.69 -9.76
C ALA A 139 13.25 -10.83 -10.24
N ALA A 140 12.77 -12.09 -10.17
CA ALA A 140 13.53 -13.23 -10.68
C ALA A 140 13.71 -13.19 -12.21
N ASP A 141 12.72 -12.64 -12.92
CA ASP A 141 12.64 -12.69 -14.38
C ASP A 141 12.80 -11.29 -15.03
N GLU A 142 12.65 -10.19 -14.27
CA GLU A 142 12.74 -8.82 -14.75
C GLU A 142 13.83 -8.02 -14.00
N PRO A 143 15.02 -7.78 -14.60
CA PRO A 143 16.13 -7.06 -13.97
C PRO A 143 15.79 -5.64 -13.50
N ARG A 144 14.87 -4.93 -14.16
CA ARG A 144 14.43 -3.60 -13.73
C ARG A 144 13.66 -3.69 -12.41
N ALA A 145 12.82 -4.70 -12.26
CA ALA A 145 12.08 -4.94 -11.04
C ALA A 145 13.00 -5.40 -9.91
N GLU A 146 14.02 -6.21 -10.18
CA GLU A 146 15.04 -6.57 -9.20
C GLU A 146 15.81 -5.33 -8.69
N HIS A 147 16.22 -4.47 -9.61
CA HIS A 147 16.91 -3.22 -9.28
C HIS A 147 16.04 -2.32 -8.39
N GLU A 148 14.78 -2.12 -8.79
CA GLU A 148 13.85 -1.30 -8.05
C GLU A 148 13.54 -1.89 -6.67
N LEU A 149 13.28 -3.20 -6.58
CA LEU A 149 13.07 -3.90 -5.31
C LEU A 149 14.21 -3.63 -4.32
N ARG A 150 15.46 -3.70 -4.80
CA ARG A 150 16.65 -3.42 -3.98
C ARG A 150 16.66 -1.98 -3.48
N ARG A 151 16.34 -1.00 -4.35
CA ARG A 151 16.24 0.42 -3.97
C ARG A 151 15.16 0.63 -2.90
N ARG A 152 13.98 0.04 -3.07
CA ARG A 152 12.87 0.15 -2.10
C ARG A 152 13.26 -0.42 -0.75
N VAL A 153 13.79 -1.65 -0.71
CA VAL A 153 14.24 -2.30 0.53
C VAL A 153 15.33 -1.49 1.23
N GLU A 154 16.30 -0.95 0.49
CA GLU A 154 17.36 -0.12 1.07
C GLU A 154 16.81 1.19 1.65
N SER A 155 15.92 1.87 0.95
CA SER A 155 15.28 3.10 1.43
C SER A 155 14.47 2.87 2.71
N LEU A 156 13.69 1.77 2.77
CA LEU A 156 12.94 1.38 3.97
C LEU A 156 13.87 1.08 5.16
N ARG A 157 14.97 0.35 4.93
CA ARG A 157 15.94 0.03 5.98
C ARG A 157 16.63 1.26 6.56
N LYS A 158 16.88 2.27 5.72
CA LYS A 158 17.49 3.54 6.14
C LYS A 158 16.47 4.54 6.68
N GLY A 159 15.17 4.27 6.51
CA GLY A 159 14.11 5.24 6.78
C GLY A 159 14.15 6.45 5.83
N ASP A 160 14.77 6.31 4.67
CA ASP A 160 14.98 7.37 3.69
C ASP A 160 13.73 7.48 2.79
N ARG A 161 12.83 8.40 3.14
CA ARG A 161 11.57 8.64 2.43
C ARG A 161 11.69 9.58 1.23
N ASP A 162 12.86 10.17 1.02
CA ASP A 162 13.13 11.08 -0.10
C ASP A 162 13.49 10.30 -1.39
N VAL A 163 13.71 8.99 -1.29
CA VAL A 163 13.96 8.13 -2.44
C VAL A 163 12.69 7.94 -3.25
N VAL A 164 12.65 8.48 -4.47
CA VAL A 164 11.55 8.25 -5.41
C VAL A 164 11.57 6.81 -5.91
N TRP A 165 10.47 6.10 -5.66
CA TRP A 165 10.26 4.76 -6.22
C TRP A 165 9.70 4.87 -7.63
N GLN A 166 10.15 3.97 -8.49
CA GLN A 166 9.74 3.92 -9.89
C GLN A 166 8.80 2.74 -10.10
N SER A 167 7.73 2.96 -10.86
CA SER A 167 6.90 1.87 -11.37
C SER A 167 7.68 1.12 -12.45
N VAL A 168 7.65 -0.21 -12.39
CA VAL A 168 8.17 -1.08 -13.45
C VAL A 168 6.96 -1.76 -14.06
N SER A 169 6.59 -1.29 -15.25
CA SER A 169 5.53 -1.84 -16.10
C SER A 169 6.07 -2.83 -17.12
#